data_AF-A0A417CEP4-F1
#
_entry.id   AF-A0A417CEP4-F1
#
_cell.length_a   1.000
_cell.length_b   1.000
_cell.length_c   1.000
_cell.angle_alpha   90.00
_cell.angle_beta   90.00
_cell.angle_gamma   90.00
#
_symmetry.space_group_name_H-M   'P 1'
#
loop_
_entity.id
_entity.type
_entity.pdbx_description
1 polymer ?
#
loop_
_entity_poly.entity_id
_entity_poly.type
_entity_poly.pdbx_seq_one_letter_code
_entity_poly.pdbx_strand_id
1 'polypeptide(L)'
;MSSVLAVSLLGGCRASDKPVTLTVWTYYNGDQLASFERLVEEFNTTIGKKEHITVEASSQGSINDLEKNVLDAAKGRVGALAMPNIFSAYADTAYTLEQMGQVVDLSPYLTEKEKDVYLPNYLEEGDFSDDGSIHIILTTSTKFLRIMEMASIELGGYEMRFDLNTVYVTKNFFSMLNLPSEDVSELSTRYFRR
;
A
#
# COMPACT_ATOMS: atom_id res chain seq x y z
N MET A 1 8.37 1.79 -5.75
CA MET A 1 8.39 1.11 -4.44
C MET A 1 7.07 1.40 -3.76
N SER A 2 6.36 0.36 -3.34
CA SER A 2 5.03 0.47 -2.73
C SER A 2 5.18 0.77 -1.25
N SER A 3 4.33 1.64 -0.69
CA SER A 3 4.25 1.85 0.75
C SER A 3 3.29 0.87 1.41
N VAL A 4 3.48 0.67 2.70
CA VAL A 4 2.80 -0.32 3.52
C VAL A 4 2.23 0.32 4.78
N LEU A 5 1.10 -0.18 5.31
CA LEU A 5 0.54 0.18 6.61
C LEU A 5 0.81 -0.94 7.62
N ALA A 6 1.40 -0.58 8.75
CA ALA A 6 1.62 -1.48 9.89
C ALA A 6 0.91 -0.93 11.13
N VAL A 7 0.43 -1.83 11.99
CA VAL A 7 -0.28 -1.52 13.23
C VAL A 7 0.52 -2.04 14.43
N SER A 8 0.69 -1.22 15.47
CA SER A 8 1.35 -1.61 16.71
C SER A 8 0.34 -2.07 17.77
N LEU A 9 0.81 -2.80 18.79
CA LEU A 9 0.00 -3.39 19.84
C LEU A 9 -0.85 -2.34 20.57
N LEU A 10 -2.17 -2.42 20.39
CA LEU A 10 -3.14 -1.82 21.31
C LEU A 10 -3.43 -2.86 22.40
N GLY A 11 -3.22 -2.48 23.66
CA GLY A 11 -3.68 -3.28 24.80
C GLY A 11 -5.17 -3.59 24.64
N GLY A 12 -5.48 -4.86 24.40
CA GLY A 12 -6.82 -5.30 24.07
C GLY A 12 -7.81 -5.01 25.19
N CYS A 13 -8.90 -4.31 24.87
CA CYS A 13 -10.17 -4.49 25.56
C CYS A 13 -11.34 -4.05 24.67
N ARG A 14 -12.30 -4.96 24.49
CA ARG A 14 -13.60 -4.74 23.84
C ARG A 14 -14.36 -3.57 24.50
N ALA A 15 -14.97 -2.73 23.66
CA ALA A 15 -16.06 -1.79 23.99
C ALA A 15 -15.98 -1.16 25.38
N SER A 16 -15.06 -0.20 25.54
CA SER A 16 -15.10 0.73 26.66
C SER A 16 -15.77 2.01 26.18
N ASP A 17 -16.71 2.59 26.95
CA ASP A 17 -17.21 3.98 26.78
C ASP A 17 -16.10 5.05 26.92
N LYS A 18 -14.83 4.64 26.89
CA LYS A 18 -13.68 5.51 27.02
C LYS A 18 -13.25 5.93 25.62
N PRO A 19 -13.07 7.23 25.38
CA PRO A 19 -12.47 7.72 24.16
C PRO A 19 -11.13 7.03 23.89
N VAL A 20 -10.94 6.54 22.67
CA VAL A 20 -9.70 5.96 22.17
C VAL A 20 -9.06 6.95 21.21
N THR A 21 -7.77 7.24 21.42
CA THR A 21 -6.97 8.01 20.46
C THR A 21 -6.01 7.09 19.73
N LEU A 22 -6.06 7.10 18.41
CA LEU A 22 -5.15 6.38 17.51
C LEU A 22 -4.18 7.36 16.88
N THR A 23 -2.89 7.13 17.05
CA THR A 23 -1.83 7.92 16.43
C THR A 23 -1.39 7.30 15.12
N VAL A 24 -1.32 8.11 14.06
CA VAL A 24 -0.95 7.66 12.71
C VAL A 24 0.23 8.47 12.19
N TRP A 25 1.31 7.79 11.83
CA TRP A 25 2.50 8.42 11.25
C TRP A 25 2.61 8.11 9.76
N THR A 26 2.80 9.15 8.95
CA THR A 26 2.98 9.03 7.49
C THR A 26 4.21 9.80 7.05
N TYR A 27 4.62 9.61 5.80
CA TYR A 27 5.63 10.45 5.13
C TYR A 27 4.98 11.32 4.04
N TYR A 28 3.66 11.49 4.09
CA TYR A 28 2.92 12.28 3.11
C TYR A 28 3.22 13.77 3.30
N ASN A 29 3.31 14.48 2.18
CA ASN A 29 3.59 15.90 2.14
C ASN A 29 2.74 16.56 1.04
N GLY A 30 2.56 17.88 1.12
CA GLY A 30 1.79 18.65 0.13
C GLY A 30 0.37 18.10 -0.06
N ASP A 31 -0.04 17.92 -1.32
CA ASP A 31 -1.40 17.50 -1.67
C ASP A 31 -1.76 16.09 -1.13
N GLN A 32 -0.78 15.20 -0.99
CA GLN A 32 -1.01 13.88 -0.40
C GLN A 32 -1.36 13.98 1.09
N LEU A 33 -0.66 14.86 1.82
CA LEU A 33 -0.94 15.10 3.24
C LEU A 33 -2.31 15.75 3.41
N ALA A 34 -2.62 16.78 2.62
CA ALA A 34 -3.93 17.44 2.69
C ALA A 34 -5.09 16.49 2.37
N SER A 35 -4.91 15.57 1.41
CA SER A 35 -5.90 14.54 1.09
C SER A 35 -6.09 13.55 2.23
N PHE A 36 -4.99 13.12 2.87
CA PHE A 36 -5.04 12.22 4.02
C PHE A 36 -5.68 12.89 5.25
N GLU A 37 -5.33 14.14 5.53
CA GLU A 37 -5.90 14.93 6.62
C GLU A 37 -7.42 15.11 6.47
N ARG A 38 -7.92 15.29 5.24
CA ARG A 38 -9.37 15.29 4.97
C ARG A 38 -10.03 13.96 5.31
N LEU A 39 -9.41 12.82 5.00
CA LEU A 39 -9.94 11.51 5.35
C LEU A 39 -9.95 11.30 6.87
N VAL A 40 -8.92 11.76 7.57
CA VAL A 40 -8.84 11.74 9.03
C VAL A 40 -9.93 12.62 9.65
N GLU A 41 -10.14 13.83 9.13
CA GLU A 41 -11.22 14.71 9.56
C GLU A 41 -12.60 14.09 9.32
N GLU A 42 -12.82 13.52 8.13
CA GLU A 42 -14.07 12.82 7.81
C GLU A 42 -14.32 11.67 8.77
N PHE A 43 -13.32 10.82 9.04
CA PHE A 43 -13.43 9.74 10.02
C PHE A 43 -13.75 10.30 11.42
N ASN A 44 -12.97 11.26 11.91
CA ASN A 44 -13.11 11.83 13.25
C ASN A 44 -14.47 12.52 13.47
N THR A 45 -15.04 13.13 12.43
CA THR A 45 -16.34 13.83 12.52
C THR A 45 -17.54 12.90 12.28
N THR A 46 -17.32 11.69 11.75
CA THR A 46 -18.37 10.71 11.42
C THR A 46 -18.29 9.45 12.31
N ILE A 47 -17.76 8.35 11.77
CA ILE A 47 -17.69 7.04 12.43
C ILE A 47 -16.82 7.13 13.68
N GLY A 48 -15.68 7.81 13.63
CA GLY A 48 -14.81 8.02 14.78
C GLY A 48 -15.56 8.64 15.96
N LYS A 49 -16.27 9.75 15.74
CA LYS A 49 -17.11 10.37 16.79
C LYS A 49 -18.17 9.42 17.34
N LYS A 50 -18.85 8.66 16.47
CA LYS A 50 -19.90 7.71 16.86
C LYS A 50 -19.34 6.56 17.71
N GLU A 51 -18.16 6.07 17.36
CA GLU A 51 -17.51 4.92 18.01
C GLU A 51 -16.53 5.37 19.12
N HIS A 52 -16.50 6.66 19.47
CA HIS A 52 -15.57 7.26 20.45
C HIS A 52 -14.08 7.07 20.12
N ILE A 53 -13.74 7.11 18.83
CA ILE A 53 -12.37 6.99 18.31
C ILE A 53 -11.96 8.34 17.69
N THR A 54 -10.79 8.83 18.08
CA THR A 54 -10.12 9.98 17.47
C THR A 54 -8.82 9.53 16.83
N VAL A 55 -8.56 9.95 15.60
CA VAL A 55 -7.31 9.72 14.88
C VAL A 55 -6.48 11.00 14.89
N GLU A 56 -5.25 10.91 15.36
CA GLU A 56 -4.24 11.96 15.33
C GLU A 56 -3.15 11.58 14.31
N ALA A 57 -3.20 12.20 13.14
CA ALA A 57 -2.24 11.96 12.07
C ALA A 57 -1.11 12.99 12.08
N SER A 58 0.11 12.55 11.75
CA SER A 58 1.25 13.44 11.56
C SER A 58 2.14 12.98 10.40
N SER A 59 2.63 13.94 9.63
CA SER A 59 3.75 13.71 8.70
C SER A 59 5.06 13.75 9.48
N GLN A 60 5.91 12.76 9.23
CA GLN A 60 7.24 12.64 9.83
C GLN A 60 8.34 13.17 8.89
N GLY A 61 7.98 13.88 7.82
CA GLY A 61 8.92 14.41 6.84
C GLY A 61 9.12 13.46 5.67
N SER A 62 10.35 13.05 5.41
CA SER A 62 10.65 12.06 4.37
C SER A 62 10.39 10.62 4.85
N ILE A 63 10.36 9.67 3.92
CA ILE A 63 10.28 8.25 4.28
C ILE A 63 11.47 7.82 5.17
N ASN A 64 12.67 8.35 4.91
CA ASN A 64 13.85 8.05 5.73
C ASN A 64 13.72 8.61 7.16
N ASP A 65 13.09 9.79 7.30
CA ASP A 65 12.84 10.39 8.61
C ASP A 65 11.80 9.58 9.39
N LEU A 66 10.71 9.17 8.72
CA LEU A 66 9.69 8.29 9.28
C LEU A 66 10.30 6.97 9.76
N GLU A 67 11.09 6.32 8.91
CA GLU A 67 11.73 5.04 9.17
C GLU A 67 12.64 5.10 10.40
N LYS A 68 13.48 6.15 10.46
CA LYS A 68 14.30 6.45 11.64
C LYS A 68 13.43 6.67 12.88
N ASN A 69 12.40 7.49 12.80
CA ASN A 69 11.57 7.83 13.96
C ASN A 69 10.83 6.61 14.52
N VAL A 70 10.30 5.74 13.65
CA VAL A 70 9.62 4.50 14.06
C VAL A 70 10.62 3.53 14.69
N LEU A 71 11.81 3.33 14.11
CA LEU A 71 12.84 2.48 14.70
C LEU A 71 13.36 3.02 16.03
N ASP A 72 13.45 4.33 16.19
CA ASP A 72 13.90 4.99 17.43
C ASP A 72 12.85 4.86 18.53
N ALA A 73 11.57 5.03 18.19
CA ALA A 73 10.44 4.80 19.07
C ALA A 73 10.34 3.33 19.51
N ALA A 74 10.48 2.40 18.56
CA ALA A 74 10.50 0.95 18.80
C ALA A 74 11.63 0.51 19.74
N LYS A 75 12.80 1.16 19.65
CA LYS A 75 13.97 0.90 20.51
C LYS A 75 13.90 1.64 21.86
N GLY A 76 12.90 2.48 22.09
CA GLY A 76 12.78 3.29 23.31
C GLY A 76 13.95 4.24 23.52
N ARG A 77 14.50 4.82 22.44
CA ARG A 77 15.65 5.73 22.57
C ARG A 77 15.28 6.97 23.38
N VAL A 78 16.23 7.49 24.16
CA VAL A 78 16.03 8.71 24.94
C VAL A 78 15.68 9.86 24.00
N GLY A 79 14.53 10.50 24.24
CA GLY A 79 14.02 11.60 23.41
C GLY A 79 13.23 11.15 22.18
N ALA A 80 13.08 9.85 21.93
CA ALA A 80 12.14 9.36 20.92
C ALA A 80 10.69 9.54 21.39
N LEU A 81 9.80 9.77 20.43
CA LEU A 81 8.36 9.75 20.68
C LEU A 81 7.89 8.32 21.00
N ALA A 82 6.70 8.21 21.59
CA ALA A 82 6.05 6.92 21.75
C ALA A 82 5.74 6.29 20.37
N MET A 83 5.74 4.95 20.32
CA MET A 83 5.38 4.23 19.10
C MET A 83 3.98 4.64 18.63
N PRO A 84 3.79 4.98 17.34
CA PRO A 84 2.47 5.25 16.80
C PRO A 84 1.64 3.97 16.76
N ASN A 85 0.33 4.10 16.81
CA ASN A 85 -0.59 2.96 16.67
C ASN A 85 -0.59 2.42 15.25
N ILE A 86 -0.46 3.31 14.26
CA ILE A 86 -0.43 2.97 12.84
C ILE A 86 0.68 3.78 12.17
N PHE A 87 1.44 3.17 11.28
CA PHE A 87 2.48 3.90 10.54
C PHE A 87 2.66 3.37 9.13
N SER A 88 3.11 4.26 8.24
CA SER A 88 3.61 3.86 6.94
C SER A 88 5.04 3.35 7.03
N ALA A 89 5.37 2.31 6.27
CA ALA A 89 6.74 1.78 6.17
C ALA A 89 7.00 1.15 4.80
N TYR A 90 8.27 0.89 4.49
CA TYR A 90 8.64 -0.11 3.50
C TYR A 90 8.69 -1.51 4.15
N ALA A 91 8.63 -2.55 3.32
CA ALA A 91 8.53 -3.94 3.78
C ALA A 91 9.73 -4.37 4.63
N ASP A 92 10.94 -3.91 4.33
CA ASP A 92 12.17 -4.21 5.07
C ASP A 92 12.17 -3.63 6.49
N THR A 93 11.72 -2.38 6.66
CA THR A 93 11.56 -1.79 7.99
C THR A 93 10.44 -2.45 8.78
N ALA A 94 9.33 -2.75 8.13
CA ALA A 94 8.22 -3.41 8.81
C ALA A 94 8.57 -4.86 9.21
N TYR A 95 9.35 -5.58 8.39
CA TYR A 95 9.97 -6.87 8.76
C TYR A 95 10.90 -6.72 9.96
N THR A 96 11.76 -5.70 9.97
CA THR A 96 12.64 -5.42 11.12
C THR A 96 11.84 -5.18 12.41
N LEU A 97 10.71 -4.46 12.32
CA LEU A 97 9.84 -4.18 13.45
C LEU A 97 9.05 -5.42 13.90
N GLU A 98 8.69 -6.31 12.98
CA GLU A 98 8.11 -7.63 13.30
C GLU A 98 9.10 -8.48 14.10
N GLN A 99 10.35 -8.57 13.65
CA GLN A 99 11.39 -9.28 14.39
C GLN A 99 11.65 -8.71 15.79
N MET A 100 11.30 -7.44 16.01
CA MET A 100 11.36 -6.77 17.31
C MET A 100 10.09 -6.93 18.16
N GLY A 101 9.05 -7.60 17.63
CA GLY A 101 7.74 -7.77 18.27
C GLY A 101 6.94 -6.47 18.39
N GLN A 102 7.16 -5.51 17.48
CA GLN A 102 6.56 -4.17 17.54
C GLN A 102 5.35 -3.98 16.62
N VAL A 103 5.08 -4.94 15.73
CA VAL A 103 3.87 -4.98 14.89
C VAL A 103 3.00 -6.16 15.28
N VAL A 104 1.69 -6.01 15.12
CA VAL A 104 0.69 -7.03 15.49
C VAL A 104 0.29 -7.86 14.27
N ASP A 105 -0.04 -9.13 14.49
CA ASP A 105 -0.75 -9.95 13.50
C ASP A 105 -2.18 -9.40 13.30
N LEU A 106 -2.47 -8.96 12.08
CA LEU A 106 -3.77 -8.44 11.65
C LEU A 106 -4.74 -9.54 11.22
N SER A 107 -4.26 -10.76 10.98
CA SER A 107 -5.07 -11.89 10.53
C SER A 107 -6.31 -12.16 11.41
N PRO A 108 -6.29 -11.99 12.75
CA PRO A 108 -7.45 -12.21 13.61
C PRO A 108 -8.48 -11.07 13.53
N TYR A 109 -8.11 -9.92 12.97
CA TYR A 109 -8.94 -8.72 12.86
C TYR A 109 -9.61 -8.60 11.49
N LEU A 110 -9.23 -9.43 10.52
CA LEU A 110 -9.80 -9.45 9.17
C LEU A 110 -10.68 -10.69 8.98
N THR A 111 -11.93 -10.48 8.58
CA THR A 111 -12.80 -11.57 8.11
C THR A 111 -12.34 -12.09 6.75
N GLU A 112 -12.69 -13.33 6.40
CA GLU A 112 -12.38 -13.88 5.07
C GLU A 112 -12.92 -13.02 3.92
N LYS A 113 -14.11 -12.43 4.09
CA LYS A 113 -14.68 -11.50 3.12
C LYS A 113 -13.85 -10.22 2.96
N GLU A 114 -13.23 -9.74 4.05
CA GLU A 114 -12.32 -8.59 4.01
C GLU A 114 -10.96 -8.97 3.42
N LYS A 115 -10.50 -10.21 3.59
CA LYS A 115 -9.29 -10.70 2.92
C LYS A 115 -9.52 -10.84 1.41
N ASP A 116 -10.68 -11.34 0.99
CA ASP A 116 -11.04 -11.55 -0.42
C ASP A 116 -11.09 -10.27 -1.28
N VAL A 117 -11.17 -9.07 -0.65
CA VAL A 117 -11.09 -7.81 -1.40
C VAL A 117 -9.66 -7.39 -1.75
N TYR A 118 -8.66 -8.04 -1.16
CA TYR A 118 -7.25 -7.87 -1.49
C TYR A 118 -6.83 -8.90 -2.54
N LEU A 119 -5.81 -8.54 -3.33
CA LEU A 119 -5.16 -9.54 -4.17
C LEU A 119 -4.39 -10.51 -3.25
N PRO A 120 -4.44 -11.84 -3.49
CA PRO A 120 -3.81 -12.82 -2.62
C PRO A 120 -2.33 -12.50 -2.32
N ASN A 121 -1.58 -12.10 -3.35
CA ASN A 121 -0.16 -11.76 -3.24
C ASN A 121 0.13 -10.54 -2.34
N TYR A 122 -0.86 -9.70 -2.02
CA TYR A 122 -0.67 -8.57 -1.10
C TYR A 122 -0.83 -8.95 0.36
N LEU A 123 -1.62 -10.00 0.64
CA LEU A 123 -1.71 -10.58 1.97
C LEU A 123 -0.50 -11.49 2.22
N GLU A 124 -0.08 -12.25 1.21
CA GLU A 124 1.15 -13.07 1.26
C GLU A 124 2.40 -12.24 1.54
N GLU A 125 2.55 -11.03 0.98
CA GLU A 125 3.71 -10.16 1.26
C GLU A 125 3.75 -9.68 2.73
N GLY A 126 2.61 -9.72 3.43
CA GLY A 126 2.51 -9.43 4.86
C GLY A 126 2.70 -10.65 5.77
N ASP A 127 2.78 -11.86 5.19
CA ASP A 127 3.06 -13.12 5.89
C ASP A 127 4.57 -13.39 5.89
N PHE A 128 5.26 -12.82 6.86
CA PHE A 128 6.71 -12.95 6.98
C PHE A 128 7.18 -14.33 7.46
N SER A 129 6.28 -15.14 8.01
CA SER A 129 6.59 -16.42 8.64
C SER A 129 6.05 -17.64 7.87
N ASP A 130 5.39 -17.41 6.72
CA ASP A 130 4.66 -18.42 5.95
C ASP A 130 3.64 -19.21 6.81
N ASP A 131 3.07 -18.58 7.83
CA ASP A 131 2.16 -19.21 8.82
C ASP A 131 0.71 -18.69 8.75
N GLY A 132 0.43 -17.82 7.78
CA GLY A 132 -0.87 -17.18 7.57
C GLY A 132 -1.11 -15.93 8.41
N SER A 133 -0.12 -15.49 9.20
CA SER A 133 -0.16 -14.19 9.88
C SER A 133 -0.05 -13.05 8.88
N ILE A 134 -0.62 -11.88 9.21
CA ILE A 134 -0.60 -10.69 8.34
C ILE A 134 -0.09 -9.53 9.17
N HIS A 135 1.20 -9.24 9.11
CA HIS A 135 1.82 -8.16 9.91
C HIS A 135 1.78 -6.80 9.21
N ILE A 136 1.37 -6.79 7.95
CA ILE A 136 1.46 -5.69 7.01
C ILE A 136 0.26 -5.74 6.08
N ILE A 137 -0.31 -4.57 5.81
CA ILE A 137 -1.21 -4.40 4.66
C ILE A 137 -0.54 -3.44 3.70
N LEU A 138 -0.21 -3.90 2.49
CA LEU A 138 0.34 -3.04 1.45
C LEU A 138 -0.67 -1.94 1.09
N THR A 139 -0.35 -0.68 1.41
CA THR A 139 -1.13 0.49 0.98
C THR A 139 -0.57 0.99 -0.32
N THR A 140 -0.96 0.36 -1.41
CA THR A 140 -0.29 0.68 -2.64
C THR A 140 -0.86 1.92 -3.34
N SER A 141 0.03 2.82 -3.76
CA SER A 141 -0.09 3.62 -5.00
C SER A 141 -0.18 2.71 -6.26
N THR A 142 -0.06 1.39 -6.07
CA THR A 142 -0.03 0.35 -7.10
C THR A 142 -1.38 0.11 -7.73
N LYS A 143 -2.54 0.44 -7.14
CA LYS A 143 -3.76 0.54 -7.98
C LYS A 143 -3.56 1.57 -9.09
N PHE A 144 -3.04 2.77 -8.82
CA PHE A 144 -2.77 3.75 -9.87
C PHE A 144 -1.60 3.35 -10.78
N LEU A 145 -0.45 2.93 -10.23
CA LEU A 145 0.72 2.53 -11.02
C LEU A 145 0.49 1.26 -11.84
N ARG A 146 -0.26 0.28 -11.33
CA ARG A 146 -0.61 -0.95 -12.04
C ARG A 146 -1.80 -0.76 -12.96
N ILE A 147 -2.74 0.15 -12.67
CA ILE A 147 -3.71 0.61 -13.68
C ILE A 147 -2.97 1.37 -14.78
N MET A 148 -1.94 2.17 -14.51
CA MET A 148 -1.14 2.88 -15.53
C MET A 148 -0.18 1.94 -16.28
N GLU A 149 0.34 0.91 -15.65
CA GLU A 149 1.17 -0.15 -16.25
C GLU A 149 0.30 -1.09 -17.09
N MET A 150 -0.83 -1.58 -16.58
CA MET A 150 -1.81 -2.34 -17.35
C MET A 150 -2.49 -1.49 -18.42
N ALA A 151 -2.75 -0.20 -18.18
CA ALA A 151 -3.18 0.73 -19.23
C ALA A 151 -2.09 0.91 -20.28
N SER A 152 -0.80 1.03 -19.90
CA SER A 152 0.28 1.11 -20.90
C SER A 152 0.48 -0.19 -21.68
N ILE A 153 0.23 -1.35 -21.05
CA ILE A 153 0.34 -2.68 -21.66
C ILE A 153 -0.92 -3.02 -22.49
N GLU A 154 -2.12 -2.55 -22.11
CA GLU A 154 -3.40 -2.89 -22.74
C GLU A 154 -3.94 -1.80 -23.68
N LEU A 155 -3.65 -0.51 -23.48
CA LEU A 155 -4.05 0.55 -24.44
C LEU A 155 -3.15 0.61 -25.68
N GLY A 156 -1.97 0.00 -25.63
CA GLY A 156 -1.04 0.03 -26.77
C GLY A 156 -1.32 -1.01 -27.83
N GLY A 157 -1.87 -2.18 -27.48
CA GLY A 157 -1.94 -3.34 -28.38
C GLY A 157 -0.59 -3.88 -28.86
N TYR A 158 0.52 -3.24 -28.46
CA TYR A 158 1.88 -3.49 -28.92
C TYR A 158 2.89 -3.31 -27.77
N GLU A 159 3.80 -4.27 -27.63
CA GLU A 159 5.00 -4.14 -26.80
C GLU A 159 6.22 -4.03 -27.71
N MET A 160 6.98 -2.92 -27.58
CA MET A 160 8.20 -2.70 -28.37
C MET A 160 9.45 -3.01 -27.54
N ARG A 161 10.23 -4.00 -27.96
CA ARG A 161 11.51 -4.35 -27.35
C ARG A 161 12.68 -3.88 -28.21
N PHE A 162 13.24 -2.73 -27.84
CA PHE A 162 14.33 -2.08 -28.59
C PHE A 162 15.65 -2.84 -28.55
N ASP A 163 15.88 -3.62 -27.49
CA ASP A 163 17.05 -4.48 -27.30
C ASP A 163 17.04 -5.71 -28.24
N LEU A 164 15.84 -6.20 -28.58
CA LEU A 164 15.62 -7.34 -29.46
C LEU A 164 15.21 -6.94 -30.88
N ASN A 165 14.93 -5.66 -31.11
CA ASN A 165 14.42 -5.10 -32.35
C ASN A 165 13.09 -5.74 -32.82
N THR A 166 12.23 -6.14 -31.88
CA THR A 166 10.98 -6.90 -32.14
C THR A 166 9.78 -6.17 -31.55
N VAL A 167 8.62 -6.30 -32.20
CA VAL A 167 7.32 -5.81 -31.71
C VAL A 167 6.42 -7.00 -31.45
N TYR A 168 5.85 -7.08 -30.24
CA TYR A 168 4.89 -8.11 -29.87
C TYR A 168 3.48 -7.53 -29.89
N VAL A 169 2.53 -8.29 -30.43
CA VAL A 169 1.12 -7.88 -30.52
C VAL A 169 0.30 -8.83 -29.67
N THR A 170 -0.54 -8.27 -28.79
CA THR A 170 -1.44 -9.08 -27.97
C THR A 170 -2.51 -9.68 -28.89
N LYS A 171 -2.53 -11.01 -29.04
CA LYS A 171 -3.37 -11.73 -30.01
C LYS A 171 -4.87 -11.40 -29.93
N ASN A 172 -5.35 -10.94 -28.78
CA ASN A 172 -6.77 -10.66 -28.53
C ASN A 172 -7.17 -9.20 -28.77
N PHE A 173 -6.21 -8.30 -29.04
CA PHE A 173 -6.43 -6.84 -29.10
C PHE A 173 -7.49 -6.44 -30.13
N PHE A 174 -7.36 -6.88 -31.39
CA PHE A 174 -8.32 -6.55 -32.44
C PHE A 174 -9.70 -7.18 -32.19
N SER A 175 -9.73 -8.39 -31.61
CA SER A 175 -10.99 -9.05 -31.26
C SER A 175 -11.77 -8.31 -30.16
N MET A 176 -11.05 -7.71 -29.19
CA MET A 176 -11.65 -6.90 -28.12
C MET A 176 -12.27 -5.59 -28.67
N LEU A 177 -11.75 -5.09 -29.79
CA LEU A 177 -12.29 -3.92 -30.50
C LEU A 177 -13.35 -4.29 -31.56
N ASN A 178 -13.71 -5.57 -31.66
CA ASN A 178 -14.59 -6.11 -32.70
C ASN A 178 -14.11 -5.79 -34.14
N LEU A 179 -12.80 -5.67 -34.31
CA LEU A 179 -12.13 -5.45 -35.59
C LEU A 179 -11.58 -6.78 -36.12
N PRO A 180 -11.50 -6.96 -37.45
CA PRO A 180 -10.83 -8.14 -38.02
C PRO A 180 -9.36 -8.17 -37.59
N SER A 181 -8.85 -9.35 -37.27
CA SER A 181 -7.43 -9.53 -36.93
C SER A 181 -6.56 -9.16 -38.14
N GLU A 182 -5.66 -8.19 -37.98
CA GLU A 182 -4.68 -7.84 -39.03
C GLU A 182 -3.44 -8.76 -38.99
N ASP A 183 -2.82 -8.94 -40.17
CA ASP A 183 -1.52 -9.61 -40.28
C ASP A 183 -0.42 -8.64 -39.84
N VAL A 184 0.07 -8.87 -38.62
CA VAL A 184 1.06 -8.02 -37.95
C VAL A 184 2.50 -8.46 -38.21
N SER A 185 2.73 -9.39 -39.15
CA SER A 185 4.07 -9.90 -39.48
C SER A 185 5.02 -8.84 -40.05
N GLU A 186 4.51 -7.71 -40.55
CA GLU A 186 5.32 -6.59 -41.06
C GLU A 186 5.68 -5.54 -39.99
N LEU A 187 5.16 -5.66 -38.76
CA LEU A 187 5.45 -4.71 -37.69
C LEU A 187 6.86 -4.91 -37.15
N SER A 188 7.68 -3.86 -37.27
CA SER A 188 9.02 -3.80 -36.70
C SER A 188 9.23 -2.47 -36.00
N THR A 189 10.22 -2.39 -35.11
CA THR A 189 10.61 -1.12 -34.45
C THR A 189 10.93 0.00 -35.45
N ARG A 190 11.26 -0.34 -36.70
CA ARG A 190 11.56 0.61 -37.79
C ARG A 190 10.28 1.22 -38.38
N TYR A 191 9.16 0.49 -38.37
CA TYR A 191 7.84 0.98 -38.80
C TYR A 191 7.38 2.18 -37.95
N PHE A 192 7.66 2.15 -36.65
CA PHE A 192 7.26 3.19 -35.68
C PHE A 192 8.27 4.35 -35.53
N ARG A 193 9.34 4.40 -36.35
CA ARG A 193 10.35 5.46 -36.33
C ARG A 193 10.16 6.53 -37.42
N ARG A 194 9.02 6.55 -38.11
CA ARG A 194 8.67 7.60 -39.08
C ARG A 194 7.69 8.59 -38.50
#